data_AF-A0AA35S8P5-F1
#
_entry.id   AF-A0AA35S8P5-F1
#
_cell.length_a   1.000
_cell.length_b   1.000
_cell.length_c   1.000
_cell.angle_alpha   90.00
_cell.angle_beta   90.00
_cell.angle_gamma   90.00
#
_symmetry.space_group_name_H-M   'P 1'
#
loop_
_entity.id
_entity.type
_entity.pdbx_description
1 polymer ?
#
loop_
_entity_poly.entity_id
_entity_poly.type
_entity_poly.pdbx_seq_one_letter_code
_entity_poly.pdbx_strand_id
1 'polypeptide(L)'
;MEKLDVDVGESVTFPSVLTVVDDDGQLQAGSPYLENTSVTGEVVQQARTKKTIVFKSKRRKGYKRKLGHRQSFTRVKITAIGAVEEESDGS
;
A
#
# COMPACT_ATOMS: atom_id res chain seq x y z
N MET A 1 -2.28 1.01 -3.67
CA MET A 1 -1.13 0.10 -3.49
C MET A 1 -0.92 -0.70 -4.77
N GLU A 2 0.21 -1.41 -4.90
CA GLU A 2 0.39 -2.45 -5.92
C GLU A 2 -0.71 -3.53 -5.81
N LYS A 3 -0.85 -4.38 -6.84
CA LYS A 3 -1.90 -5.40 -6.86
C LYS A 3 -1.68 -6.39 -5.71
N LEU A 4 -2.69 -6.52 -4.85
CA LEU A 4 -2.78 -7.54 -3.81
C LEU A 4 -3.58 -8.75 -4.33
N ASP A 5 -3.24 -9.95 -3.88
CA ASP A 5 -3.96 -11.19 -4.21
C ASP A 5 -5.05 -11.45 -3.16
N VAL A 6 -5.93 -10.46 -3.00
CA VAL A 6 -7.01 -10.40 -2.00
C VAL A 6 -8.25 -9.85 -2.69
N ASP A 7 -9.40 -10.49 -2.49
CA ASP A 7 -10.60 -10.16 -3.24
C ASP A 7 -11.22 -8.82 -2.80
N VAL A 8 -12.07 -8.25 -3.66
CA VAL A 8 -12.78 -7.00 -3.35
C VAL A 8 -13.79 -7.26 -2.22
N GLY A 9 -13.73 -6.46 -1.16
CA GLY A 9 -14.54 -6.60 0.05
C GLY A 9 -13.85 -7.36 1.18
N GLU A 10 -12.66 -7.92 0.95
CA GLU A 10 -11.88 -8.57 2.00
C GLU A 10 -11.03 -7.58 2.80
N SER A 11 -10.76 -7.94 4.05
CA SER A 11 -9.89 -7.19 4.95
C SER A 11 -8.42 -7.54 4.74
N VAL A 12 -7.55 -6.52 4.74
CA VAL A 12 -6.10 -6.63 4.68
C VAL A 12 -5.50 -5.97 5.91
N THR A 13 -4.60 -6.70 6.58
CA THR A 13 -3.82 -6.19 7.71
C THR A 13 -2.41 -5.86 7.25
N PHE A 14 -1.93 -4.67 7.60
CA PHE A 14 -0.58 -4.19 7.34
C PHE A 14 0.19 -4.18 8.65
N PRO A 15 1.10 -5.16 8.87
CA PRO A 15 1.87 -5.26 10.12
C PRO A 15 3.05 -4.28 10.17
N SER A 16 3.48 -3.74 9.03
CA SER A 16 4.65 -2.85 8.96
C SER A 16 4.22 -1.39 9.10
N VAL A 17 4.26 -0.87 10.32
CA VAL A 17 3.96 0.54 10.62
C VAL A 17 5.25 1.24 11.05
N LEU A 18 5.59 2.34 10.37
CA LEU A 18 6.82 3.10 10.67
C LEU A 18 6.57 4.17 11.74
N THR A 19 5.39 4.78 11.73
CA THR A 19 5.10 5.96 12.54
C THR A 19 3.61 6.04 12.80
N VAL A 20 3.24 6.37 14.04
CA VAL A 20 1.88 6.74 14.45
C VAL A 20 1.95 8.07 15.17
N VAL A 21 0.94 8.91 14.95
CA VAL A 21 0.71 10.13 15.71
C VAL A 21 -0.67 9.96 16.34
N ASP A 22 -0.75 10.07 17.65
CA ASP A 22 -2.04 10.06 18.36
C ASP A 22 -2.75 11.41 18.24
N ASP A 23 -3.98 11.47 18.74
CA ASP A 23 -4.80 12.68 18.69
C ASP A 23 -4.24 13.82 19.56
N ASP A 24 -3.40 13.49 20.55
CA ASP A 24 -2.71 14.43 21.45
C ASP A 24 -1.37 14.93 20.87
N GLY A 25 -0.97 14.43 19.69
CA GLY A 25 0.23 14.81 18.96
C GLY A 25 1.52 14.11 19.41
N GLN A 26 1.44 13.06 20.24
CA GLN A 26 2.60 12.25 20.59
C GLN A 26 3.01 11.39 19.39
N LEU A 27 4.28 11.47 19.04
CA LEU A 27 4.87 10.76 17.92
C LEU A 27 5.49 9.44 18.43
N GLN A 28 4.97 8.32 17.94
CA GLN A 28 5.61 7.02 18.10
C GLN A 28 6.33 6.68 16.79
N ALA A 29 7.66 6.60 16.83
CA ALA A 29 8.49 6.28 15.68
C ALA A 29 9.20 4.95 15.88
N GLY A 30 9.05 4.04 14.91
CA GLY A 30 9.71 2.74 14.91
C GLY A 30 11.15 2.81 14.43
N SER A 31 11.96 1.82 14.82
CA SER A 31 13.34 1.65 14.35
C SER A 31 13.65 0.16 14.20
N PRO A 32 13.25 -0.54 13.10
CA PRO A 32 12.77 -0.03 11.80
C PRO A 32 11.24 0.06 11.63
N TYR A 33 10.47 -0.60 12.49
CA TYR A 33 9.00 -0.54 12.54
C TYR A 33 8.56 -0.43 14.01
N LEU A 34 7.32 -0.01 14.24
CA LEU A 34 6.70 -0.08 15.56
C LEU A 34 6.33 -1.53 15.84
N GLU A 35 6.83 -2.07 16.94
CA GLU A 35 6.38 -3.35 17.47
C GLU A 35 4.95 -3.16 17.97
N ASN A 36 4.10 -4.18 17.79
CA ASN A 36 2.72 -4.18 18.29
C ASN A 36 1.83 -3.07 17.72
N THR A 37 2.02 -2.68 16.45
CA THR A 37 1.10 -1.77 15.76
C THR A 37 0.72 -2.36 14.41
N SER A 38 -0.58 -2.39 14.10
CA SER A 38 -1.06 -2.83 12.80
C SER A 38 -2.15 -1.90 12.26
N VAL A 39 -2.19 -1.77 10.93
CA VAL A 39 -3.24 -1.03 10.23
C VAL A 39 -4.13 -2.03 9.52
N THR A 40 -5.44 -1.97 9.77
CA THR A 40 -6.42 -2.79 9.05
C THR A 40 -7.18 -1.93 8.04
N GLY A 41 -7.47 -2.51 6.89
CA GLY A 41 -8.28 -1.87 5.85
C GLY A 41 -9.01 -2.86 4.99
N GLU A 42 -9.97 -2.37 4.22
CA GLU A 42 -10.82 -3.16 3.31
C GLU A 42 -10.45 -2.86 1.85
N VAL A 43 -10.40 -3.90 1.01
CA VAL A 43 -10.18 -3.74 -0.43
C VAL A 43 -11.45 -3.22 -1.10
N VAL A 44 -11.47 -1.93 -1.45
CA VAL A 44 -12.61 -1.30 -2.12
C VAL A 44 -12.65 -1.62 -3.61
N GLN A 45 -11.49 -1.69 -4.26
CA GLN A 45 -11.44 -1.90 -5.71
C GLN A 45 -10.07 -2.40 -6.15
N GLN A 46 -10.09 -3.31 -7.15
CA GLN A 46 -8.92 -3.59 -7.99
C GLN A 46 -9.13 -3.02 -9.38
N ALA A 47 -8.18 -2.20 -9.86
CA ALA A 47 -8.31 -1.53 -11.15
C ALA A 47 -6.96 -1.34 -11.83
N ARG A 48 -6.99 -0.80 -13.05
CA ARG A 48 -5.78 -0.46 -13.82
C ARG A 48 -5.66 1.05 -13.94
N THR A 49 -4.44 1.56 -13.80
CA THR A 49 -4.15 2.99 -13.95
C THR A 49 -4.48 3.49 -15.35
N LYS A 50 -4.57 4.81 -15.48
CA LYS A 50 -4.67 5.48 -16.79
C LYS A 50 -3.52 5.00 -17.67
N LYS A 51 -3.79 4.86 -18.97
CA LYS A 51 -2.79 4.36 -19.94
C LYS A 51 -1.64 5.36 -20.04
N THR A 52 -0.46 4.98 -19.57
CA THR A 52 0.78 5.71 -19.82
C THR A 52 1.36 5.25 -21.16
N ILE A 53 1.78 6.18 -22.00
CA ILE A 53 2.37 5.88 -23.30
C ILE A 53 3.87 6.04 -23.19
N VAL A 54 4.61 4.94 -23.31
CA VAL A 54 6.07 4.95 -23.42
C VAL A 54 6.43 5.04 -24.90
N PHE A 55 6.94 6.19 -25.31
CA PHE A 55 7.43 6.42 -26.67
C PHE A 55 8.95 6.47 -26.69
N LYS A 56 9.58 5.63 -27.50
CA LYS A 56 11.03 5.60 -27.74
C LYS A 56 11.29 5.89 -29.21
N SER A 57 12.12 6.88 -29.50
CA SER A 57 12.49 7.25 -30.87
C SER A 57 13.98 7.52 -30.95
N LYS A 58 14.64 7.08 -32.03
CA LYS A 58 16.04 7.42 -32.33
C LYS A 58 16.10 8.19 -33.64
N ARG A 59 16.65 9.41 -33.59
CA ARG A 59 16.75 10.32 -34.73
C ARG A 59 17.57 9.65 -35.86
N ARG A 60 17.10 9.76 -37.11
CA ARG A 60 17.78 9.26 -38.34
C ARG A 60 18.09 7.75 -38.35
N LYS A 61 17.46 6.96 -37.48
CA LYS A 61 17.63 5.49 -37.46
C LYS A 61 16.37 4.72 -37.85
N GLY A 62 15.30 5.41 -38.25
CA GLY A 62 13.99 4.80 -38.53
C GLY A 62 13.29 4.19 -37.29
N TYR A 63 13.99 4.07 -36.16
CA TYR A 63 13.50 3.44 -34.94
C TYR A 63 12.52 4.33 -34.19
N LYS A 64 11.28 3.83 -34.06
CA LYS A 64 10.20 4.40 -33.27
C LYS A 64 9.44 3.25 -32.62
N ARG A 65 9.20 3.28 -31.31
CA ARG A 65 8.37 2.33 -30.59
C ARG A 65 7.39 3.09 -29.70
N LYS A 66 6.11 2.73 -29.77
CA LYS A 66 5.04 3.26 -28.93
C LYS A 66 4.42 2.09 -28.18
N LEU A 67 4.65 2.01 -26.87
CA LEU A 67 4.08 0.97 -26.01
C LEU A 67 3.14 1.61 -24.99
N GLY A 68 1.97 1.02 -24.79
CA GLY A 68 1.10 1.40 -23.69
C GLY A 68 1.45 0.61 -22.43
N HIS A 69 1.57 1.28 -21.30
CA HIS A 69 1.67 0.67 -19.98
C HIS A 69 0.45 1.05 -19.15
N ARG A 70 -0.14 0.06 -18.48
CA ARG A 70 -1.22 0.22 -17.51
C ARG A 70 -0.88 -0.64 -16.32
N GLN A 71 -0.52 0.00 -15.21
CA GLN A 71 -0.18 -0.67 -13.97
C GLN A 71 -1.46 -1.08 -13.25
N SER A 72 -1.50 -2.31 -12.76
CA SER A 72 -2.59 -2.77 -11.89
C SER A 72 -2.39 -2.19 -10.50
N PHE A 73 -3.46 -1.77 -9.85
CA PHE A 73 -3.42 -1.24 -8.50
C PHE A 73 -4.64 -1.72 -7.69
N THR A 74 -4.44 -1.82 -6.39
CA THR A 74 -5.51 -2.09 -5.42
C THR A 74 -5.76 -0.83 -4.60
N ARG A 75 -7.04 -0.43 -4.51
CA ARG A 75 -7.53 0.65 -3.65
C ARG A 75 -8.05 0.03 -2.36
N VAL A 76 -7.45 0.45 -1.26
CA VAL A 76 -7.79 0.00 0.10
C VAL A 76 -8.34 1.20 0.87
N LYS A 77 -9.40 1.00 1.65
CA LYS A 77 -9.91 1.96 2.62
C LYS A 77 -9.43 1.53 3.99
N ILE A 78 -8.73 2.41 4.70
CA ILE A 78 -8.29 2.11 6.07
C ILE A 78 -9.49 2.17 7.00
N THR A 79 -9.67 1.13 7.82
CA THR A 79 -10.79 0.97 8.75
C THR A 79 -10.36 1.21 10.19
N ALA A 80 -9.17 0.75 10.57
CA ALA A 80 -8.63 0.98 11.90
C ALA A 80 -7.11 1.08 11.89
N ILE A 81 -6.58 1.82 12.86
CA ILE A 81 -5.17 1.88 13.21
C ILE A 81 -5.13 1.39 14.66
N GLY A 82 -4.52 0.24 14.91
CA GLY A 82 -4.50 -0.37 16.24
C GLY A 82 -3.09 -0.51 16.76
N ALA A 83 -2.89 -0.15 18.04
CA ALA A 83 -1.87 -0.79 18.85
C ALA A 83 -2.40 -2.19 19.19
N VAL A 84 -1.66 -3.23 18.86
CA VAL A 84 -1.94 -4.58 19.34
C VAL A 84 -1.52 -4.60 20.81
N GLU A 85 -2.47 -4.49 21.74
CA GLU A 85 -2.19 -4.78 23.14
C GLU A 85 -1.85 -6.28 23.23
N GLU A 86 -0.60 -6.60 23.58
CA GLU A 86 -0.27 -7.98 23.95
C GLU A 86 -0.98 -8.31 25.27
N GLU A 87 -1.91 -9.27 25.23
CA GLU A 87 -2.37 -9.95 26.42
C GLU A 87 -1.16 -10.62 27.09
N SER A 88 -0.90 -10.26 28.34
CA SER A 88 0.11 -10.87 29.19
C SER A 88 -0.29 -12.31 29.49
N ASP A 89 0.17 -13.27 28.68
CA ASP A 89 0.13 -14.69 29.03
C ASP A 89 1.11 -14.94 30.18
N GLY A 90 0.58 -14.79 31.39
CA GLY A 90 1.22 -15.24 32.61
C GLY A 90 1.19 -16.77 32.70
N SER A 91 2.38 -17.38 32.68
CA SER A 91 2.70 -18.60 33.43
C SER A 91 4.21 -18.74 33.58
#